data_AF-A0A7S1GPJ4-F1
#
_entry.id   AF-A0A7S1GPJ4-F1
#
_cell.length_a   1.000
_cell.length_b   1.000
_cell.length_c   1.000
_cell.angle_alpha   90.00
_cell.angle_beta   90.00
_cell.angle_gamma   90.00
#
_symmetry.space_group_name_H-M   'P 1'
#
loop_
_entity.id
_entity.type
_entity.pdbx_description
1 polymer ?
#
loop_
_entity_poly.entity_id
_entity_poly.type
_entity_poly.pdbx_seq_one_letter_code
_entity_poly.pdbx_strand_id
1 'polypeptide(L)'
;MTMNVPFSAEGGGAIDQGHPHQGKVSPFEPGDPNVKLDNTAVETLQSGKPYQTQIQHGTSGRGLVVQDVHAPTDVVWERILDYDNYAKMVPNTVESKNYNVTKKDAKSG
;
A
#
# COMPACT_ATOMS: atom_id res chain seq x y z
N MET A 1 -2.64 -15.34 18.70
CA MET A 1 -1.46 -14.48 18.99
C MET A 1 -1.70 -13.13 18.35
N THR A 2 -2.00 -12.13 19.17
CA THR A 2 -2.28 -10.75 18.78
C THR A 2 -0.95 -10.05 18.52
N MET A 3 -0.70 -9.61 17.28
CA MET A 3 0.42 -8.69 17.02
C MET A 3 -0.06 -7.27 17.28
N ASN A 4 0.35 -6.74 18.43
CA ASN A 4 0.14 -5.37 18.85
C ASN A 4 1.23 -4.51 18.19
N VAL A 5 0.91 -3.85 17.08
CA VAL A 5 1.77 -2.77 16.57
C VAL A 5 1.46 -1.52 17.40
N PRO A 6 2.43 -0.95 18.15
CA PRO A 6 2.18 0.25 18.93
C PRO A 6 1.95 1.44 17.99
N PHE A 7 0.70 1.88 17.88
CA PHE A 7 0.33 3.16 17.29
C PHE A 7 0.60 4.24 18.33
N SER A 8 1.62 5.07 18.10
CA SER A 8 1.87 6.26 18.90
C SER A 8 1.03 7.41 18.33
N ALA A 9 -0.04 7.76 19.03
CA ALA A 9 -0.95 8.82 18.67
C ALA A 9 -0.56 10.11 19.40
N GLU A 10 0.33 10.93 18.83
CA GLU A 10 0.49 12.31 19.29
C GLU A 10 0.82 13.26 18.12
N GLY A 11 0.12 14.40 18.10
CA GLY A 11 0.60 15.63 17.47
C GLY A 11 -0.24 16.15 16.30
N GLY A 12 -1.30 16.91 16.62
CA GLY A 12 -1.84 17.89 15.67
C GLY A 12 -0.81 19.01 15.46
N GLY A 13 0.02 18.89 14.42
CA GLY A 13 0.97 19.91 13.98
C GLY A 13 0.35 20.82 12.91
N ALA A 14 0.77 22.08 12.90
CA ALA A 14 0.43 23.03 11.85
C ALA A 14 0.82 22.47 10.47
N ILE A 15 -0.03 22.68 9.46
CA ILE A 15 0.10 22.16 8.08
C ILE A 15 1.41 22.53 7.36
N ASP A 16 2.23 23.41 7.95
CA ASP A 16 3.50 23.92 7.41
C ASP A 16 4.73 23.51 8.25
N GLN A 17 4.55 22.68 9.28
CA GLN A 17 5.67 22.08 10.01
C GLN A 17 5.77 20.60 9.67
N GLY A 18 6.90 20.20 9.08
CA GLY A 18 7.22 18.79 8.87
C GLY A 18 7.12 18.04 10.19
N HIS A 19 6.29 16.99 10.24
CA HIS A 19 6.14 16.16 11.43
C HIS A 19 7.19 15.05 11.43
N PRO A 20 7.76 14.69 12.59
CA PRO A 20 8.85 13.74 12.66
C PRO A 20 8.38 12.31 12.34
N HIS A 21 8.69 11.82 11.14
CA HIS A 21 8.64 10.38 10.83
C HIS A 21 9.94 9.72 11.27
N GLN A 22 10.02 9.34 12.55
CA GLN A 22 11.20 8.67 13.13
C GLN A 22 11.17 7.14 12.93
N GLY A 23 10.10 6.61 12.32
CA GLY A 23 9.92 5.18 12.10
C GLY A 23 10.80 4.67 10.97
N LYS A 24 11.90 3.99 11.30
CA LYS A 24 12.58 3.11 10.35
C LYS A 24 11.69 1.89 10.15
N VAL A 25 10.87 1.91 9.10
CA VAL A 25 10.06 0.75 8.71
C VAL A 25 10.99 -0.39 8.30
N SER A 26 10.74 -1.57 8.85
CA SER A 26 11.38 -2.79 8.36
C SER A 26 11.07 -2.95 6.87
N PRO A 27 12.00 -3.52 6.07
CA PRO A 27 11.69 -3.92 4.71
C PRO A 27 10.41 -4.76 4.68
N PHE A 28 9.57 -4.49 3.69
CA PHE A 28 8.35 -5.26 3.49
C PHE A 28 8.72 -6.69 3.05
N GLU A 29 8.16 -7.68 3.73
CA GLU A 29 8.24 -9.09 3.35
C GLU A 29 6.96 -9.47 2.59
N PRO A 30 7.05 -9.86 1.31
CA PRO A 30 5.89 -10.31 0.55
C PRO A 30 5.21 -11.53 1.19
N GLY A 31 3.89 -11.54 1.23
CA GLY A 31 3.11 -12.65 1.78
C GLY A 31 1.61 -12.44 1.62
N ASP A 32 0.83 -13.43 2.06
CA ASP A 32 -0.63 -13.33 2.11
C ASP A 32 -1.01 -12.15 3.04
N PRO A 33 -1.77 -11.15 2.56
CA PRO A 33 -2.19 -10.02 3.38
C PRO A 33 -3.17 -10.41 4.49
N ASN A 34 -3.54 -11.68 4.60
CA ASN A 34 -4.45 -12.27 5.58
C ASN A 34 -5.80 -11.55 5.63
N VAL A 35 -6.29 -11.17 4.45
CA VAL A 35 -7.58 -10.52 4.25
C VAL A 35 -8.65 -11.60 4.16
N LYS A 36 -9.60 -11.57 5.10
CA LYS A 36 -10.77 -12.45 5.03
C LYS A 36 -11.83 -11.81 4.15
N LEU A 37 -12.20 -12.50 3.07
CA LEU A 37 -13.28 -12.10 2.17
C LEU A 37 -14.57 -12.77 2.64
N ASP A 38 -15.63 -11.99 2.79
CA ASP A 38 -16.99 -12.50 3.01
C ASP A 38 -17.65 -12.87 1.66
N ASN A 39 -18.85 -13.46 1.71
CA ASN A 39 -19.55 -13.88 0.49
C ASN A 39 -19.83 -12.71 -0.45
N THR A 40 -20.17 -11.54 0.10
CA THR A 40 -20.39 -10.32 -0.69
C THR A 40 -19.14 -9.91 -1.45
N ALA A 41 -17.97 -9.97 -0.81
CA ALA A 41 -16.70 -9.67 -1.43
C ALA A 41 -16.39 -10.66 -2.56
N VAL A 42 -16.59 -11.96 -2.32
CA VAL A 42 -16.38 -13.01 -3.34
C VAL A 42 -17.30 -12.81 -4.54
N GLU A 43 -18.59 -12.57 -4.34
CA GLU A 43 -19.55 -12.32 -5.42
C GLU A 43 -19.20 -11.07 -6.23
N THR A 44 -18.76 -10.00 -5.55
CA THR A 44 -18.33 -8.76 -6.20
C THR A 44 -17.11 -9.01 -7.09
N LEU A 45 -16.10 -9.71 -6.58
CA LEU A 45 -14.88 -10.04 -7.32
C LEU A 45 -15.17 -10.96 -8.51
N GLN A 46 -16.01 -11.98 -8.33
CA GLN A 46 -16.44 -12.88 -9.41
C GLN A 46 -17.19 -12.14 -10.53
N SER A 47 -17.85 -11.03 -10.24
CA SER A 47 -18.47 -10.16 -11.25
C SER A 47 -17.46 -9.29 -12.03
N GLY A 48 -16.17 -9.41 -11.72
CA GLY A 48 -15.09 -8.61 -12.31
C GLY A 48 -14.96 -7.20 -11.72
N LYS A 49 -15.65 -6.91 -10.61
CA LYS A 49 -15.64 -5.59 -9.97
C LYS A 49 -14.71 -5.58 -8.76
N PRO A 50 -14.04 -4.45 -8.46
CA PRO A 50 -13.25 -4.32 -7.24
C PRO A 50 -14.19 -4.32 -6.02
N TYR A 51 -13.82 -5.10 -5.01
CA TYR A 51 -14.45 -5.01 -3.69
C TYR A 51 -13.77 -3.91 -2.87
N GLN A 52 -14.58 -3.04 -2.26
CA GLN A 52 -14.10 -1.90 -1.48
C GLN A 52 -14.81 -1.86 -0.14
N THR A 53 -14.04 -1.69 0.95
CA THR A 53 -14.59 -1.58 2.31
C THR A 53 -13.74 -0.66 3.17
N GLN A 54 -14.31 -0.18 4.27
CA GLN A 54 -13.62 0.65 5.24
C GLN A 54 -13.76 0.06 6.64
N ILE A 55 -12.63 -0.11 7.31
CA ILE A 55 -12.57 -0.54 8.71
C ILE A 55 -12.44 0.72 9.56
N GLN A 56 -13.51 1.09 10.27
CA GLN A 56 -13.52 2.24 11.17
C GLN A 56 -12.96 1.85 12.55
N HIS A 57 -12.13 2.69 13.15
CA HIS A 57 -11.68 2.56 14.52
C HIS A 57 -11.67 3.94 15.22
N GLY A 58 -12.72 4.20 16.00
CA GLY A 58 -12.95 5.50 16.64
C GLY A 58 -13.05 6.63 15.60
N THR A 59 -12.20 7.65 15.74
CA THR A 59 -12.12 8.80 14.82
C THR A 59 -11.26 8.54 13.58
N SER A 60 -10.67 7.35 13.45
CA SER A 60 -9.82 6.95 12.33
C SER A 60 -10.43 5.79 11.54
N GLY A 61 -9.88 5.49 10.36
CA GLY A 61 -10.28 4.31 9.60
C GLY A 61 -9.25 3.91 8.56
N ARG A 62 -9.36 2.67 8.08
CA ARG A 62 -8.53 2.11 7.01
C ARG A 62 -9.42 1.69 5.85
N GLY A 63 -9.12 2.18 4.66
CA GLY A 63 -9.69 1.66 3.41
C GLY A 63 -9.00 0.36 2.98
N LEU A 64 -9.79 -0.58 2.46
CA LEU A 64 -9.32 -1.81 1.84
C LEU A 64 -9.98 -1.93 0.46
N VAL A 65 -9.17 -2.19 -0.56
CA VAL A 65 -9.63 -2.49 -1.91
C VAL A 65 -9.00 -3.81 -2.33
N VAL A 66 -9.81 -4.71 -2.87
CA VAL A 66 -9.40 -6.02 -3.40
C VAL A 66 -9.86 -6.09 -4.86
N GLN A 67 -8.97 -6.54 -5.73
CA GLN A 67 -9.24 -6.69 -7.16
C GLN A 67 -8.55 -7.96 -7.64
N ASP A 68 -9.31 -8.82 -8.31
CA ASP A 68 -8.74 -9.96 -9.04
C ASP A 68 -8.05 -9.44 -10.30
N VAL A 69 -6.79 -9.82 -10.48
CA VAL A 69 -6.00 -9.47 -11.65
C VAL A 69 -5.65 -10.75 -12.40
N HIS A 70 -6.14 -10.88 -13.63
CA HIS A 70 -5.84 -12.01 -14.49
C HIS A 70 -4.50 -11.80 -15.21
N ALA A 71 -3.41 -11.88 -14.45
CA ALA A 71 -2.05 -11.78 -14.97
C ALA A 71 -1.08 -12.61 -14.10
N PRO A 72 0.08 -13.00 -14.66
CA PRO A 72 1.18 -13.55 -13.87
C PRO A 72 1.63 -12.61 -12.74
N THR A 73 2.05 -13.17 -11.60
CA THR A 73 2.40 -12.42 -10.40
C THR A 73 3.59 -11.46 -10.59
N ASP A 74 4.58 -11.88 -11.36
CA ASP A 74 5.73 -11.06 -11.76
C ASP A 74 5.31 -9.81 -12.54
N VAL A 75 4.41 -9.96 -13.51
CA VAL A 75 3.85 -8.83 -14.27
C VAL A 75 3.15 -7.83 -13.35
N VAL A 76 2.39 -8.30 -12.37
CA VAL A 76 1.72 -7.43 -11.40
C VAL A 76 2.75 -6.67 -10.55
N TRP A 77 3.77 -7.36 -10.05
CA TRP A 77 4.83 -6.74 -9.26
C TRP A 77 5.66 -5.72 -10.05
N GLU A 78 6.01 -6.02 -11.29
CA GLU A 78 6.70 -5.09 -12.18
C GLU A 78 5.92 -3.78 -12.33
N ARG A 79 4.59 -3.85 -12.48
CA ARG A 79 3.73 -2.66 -12.56
C ARG A 79 3.64 -1.90 -11.24
N ILE A 80 3.52 -2.59 -10.12
CA ILE A 80 3.45 -1.95 -8.79
C ILE A 80 4.75 -1.21 -8.47
N LEU A 81 5.90 -1.75 -8.88
CA LEU A 81 7.22 -1.21 -8.56
C LEU A 81 7.73 -0.16 -9.56
N ASP A 82 7.06 0.02 -10.70
CA ASP A 82 7.42 1.00 -11.74
C ASP A 82 6.97 2.43 -11.37
N TYR A 83 7.64 3.00 -10.37
CA TYR A 83 7.31 4.33 -9.84
C TYR A 83 7.48 5.44 -10.90
N ASP A 84 8.47 5.34 -11.78
CA ASP A 84 8.73 6.35 -12.80
C ASP A 84 7.60 6.44 -13.84
N ASN A 85 6.80 5.37 -14.02
CA ASN A 85 5.61 5.38 -14.88
C ASN A 85 4.29 5.43 -14.12
N TYR A 86 4.30 5.59 -12.80
CA TYR A 86 3.08 5.59 -11.97
C TYR A 86 2.05 6.64 -12.41
N ALA A 87 2.49 7.83 -12.80
CA ALA A 87 1.62 8.89 -13.32
C ALA A 87 0.81 8.49 -14.58
N LYS A 88 1.26 7.49 -15.34
CA LYS A 88 0.54 6.96 -16.51
C LYS A 88 -0.53 5.93 -16.14
N MET A 89 -0.45 5.38 -14.93
CA MET A 89 -1.32 4.31 -14.44
C MET A 89 -2.44 4.83 -13.55
N VAL A 90 -2.24 5.98 -12.89
CA VAL A 90 -3.17 6.50 -11.89
C VAL A 90 -3.78 7.85 -12.32
N PRO A 91 -5.11 7.93 -12.46
CA PRO A 91 -5.78 9.19 -12.77
C PRO A 91 -5.42 10.29 -11.77
N ASN A 92 -5.36 11.53 -12.25
CA ASN A 92 -5.04 12.73 -11.45
C ASN A 92 -3.61 12.79 -10.89
N THR A 93 -2.71 11.92 -11.34
CA THR A 93 -1.27 12.02 -11.05
C THR A 93 -0.57 12.67 -12.24
N VAL A 94 0.02 13.85 -12.06
CA VAL A 94 0.65 14.61 -13.17
C VAL A 94 2.02 14.06 -13.51
N GLU A 95 2.84 13.80 -12.50
CA GLU A 95 4.20 13.28 -12.63
C GLU A 95 4.59 12.41 -11.43
N SER A 96 5.53 11.51 -11.65
CA SER A 96 6.11 10.65 -10.61
C SER A 96 7.59 10.45 -10.90
N LYS A 97 8.45 10.79 -9.94
CA LYS A 97 9.91 10.65 -10.08
C LYS A 97 10.57 10.53 -8.72
N ASN A 98 11.58 9.68 -8.63
CA ASN A 98 12.42 9.60 -7.43
C ASN A 98 13.22 10.89 -7.22
N TYR A 99 13.12 11.47 -6.02
CA TYR A 99 13.90 12.65 -5.63
C TYR A 99 15.39 12.32 -5.36
N ASN A 100 15.66 11.14 -4.79
CA ASN A 100 17.00 10.65 -4.51
C ASN A 100 17.03 9.11 -4.67
N VAL A 101 18.03 8.59 -5.38
CA VAL A 101 18.22 7.15 -5.57
C VAL A 101 19.59 6.76 -5.02
N THR A 102 19.60 6.14 -3.85
CA THR A 102 20.82 5.55 -3.29
C THR A 102 21.04 4.18 -3.95
N LYS A 103 22.07 4.07 -4.78
CA LYS A 103 22.48 2.77 -5.32
C LYS A 103 22.95 1.90 -4.16
N LYS A 104 22.28 0.78 -3.90
CA LYS A 104 22.87 -0.28 -3.07
C LYS A 104 23.80 -1.07 -3.99
N ASP A 105 25.08 -1.08 -3.66
CA ASP A 105 26.06 -1.92 -4.34
C ASP A 105 25.60 -3.38 -4.27
N ALA A 106 25.56 -4.04 -5.43
CA ALA A 106 25.28 -5.46 -5.52
C ALA A 106 26.35 -6.18 -4.69
N LYS A 107 25.94 -6.93 -3.67
CA LYS A 107 26.86 -7.86 -3.01
C LYS A 107 27.29 -8.89 -4.06
N SER A 108 28.52 -8.75 -4.52
CA SER A 108 29.29 -9.80 -5.20
C SER A 108 29.26 -11.04 -4.31
N GLY A 109 28.80 -12.15 -4.87
CA GLY A 109 28.89 -13.47 -4.24
C GLY A 109 30.33 -13.95 -4.10
#